data_AF-A0A9X1I168-F1
#
_entry.id   AF-A0A9X1I168-F1
#
_cell.length_a   1.000
_cell.length_b   1.000
_cell.length_c   1.000
_cell.angle_alpha   90.00
_cell.angle_beta   90.00
_cell.angle_gamma   90.00
#
_symmetry.space_group_name_H-M   'P 1'
#
loop_
_entity.id
_entity.type
_entity.pdbx_description
1 polymer ?
#
loop_
_entity_poly.entity_id
_entity_poly.type
_entity_poly.pdbx_seq_one_letter_code
_entity_poly.pdbx_strand_id
1 'polypeptide(L)'
;MKKIAFTALAIIISFGAYAQKRNEFKGPAYKNYKPWQHDVVPTVVYTIIEKESLTGPEYKNQKVWENKNIEDYKVISIGTKRSKLKGPAYKNYKPWLHKNEEDQDS
;
A
#
# COMPACT_ATOMS: atom_id res chain seq x y z
N MET A 1 -23.75 -31.98 -0.30
CA MET A 1 -23.89 -30.98 -1.39
C MET A 1 -24.21 -29.57 -0.90
N LYS A 2 -25.20 -29.35 -0.01
CA LYS A 2 -25.52 -28.01 0.51
C LYS A 2 -24.32 -27.27 1.12
N LYS A 3 -23.50 -27.94 1.95
CA LYS A 3 -22.31 -27.34 2.56
C LYS A 3 -21.27 -26.88 1.52
N ILE A 4 -21.06 -27.67 0.47
CA ILE A 4 -20.14 -27.37 -0.64
C ILE A 4 -20.67 -26.18 -1.46
N ALA A 5 -21.99 -26.11 -1.68
CA ALA A 5 -22.63 -24.98 -2.33
C ALA A 5 -22.49 -23.69 -1.52
N PHE A 6 -22.64 -23.75 -0.19
CA PHE A 6 -22.44 -22.59 0.68
C PHE A 6 -20.97 -22.13 0.73
N THR A 7 -20.00 -23.06 0.76
CA THR A 7 -18.58 -22.68 0.72
C THR A 7 -18.19 -22.09 -0.63
N ALA A 8 -18.68 -22.66 -1.74
CA ALA A 8 -18.44 -22.10 -3.08
C ALA A 8 -19.06 -20.69 -3.22
N LEU A 9 -20.26 -20.47 -2.70
CA LEU A 9 -20.91 -19.16 -2.70
C LEU A 9 -20.11 -18.13 -1.88
N ALA A 10 -19.63 -18.49 -0.69
CA ALA A 10 -18.82 -17.61 0.15
C ALA A 10 -17.50 -17.21 -0.55
N ILE A 11 -16.87 -18.16 -1.25
CA ILE A 11 -15.66 -17.91 -2.04
C ILE A 11 -15.95 -16.92 -3.17
N ILE A 12 -17.03 -17.11 -3.95
CA ILE A 12 -17.40 -16.21 -5.06
C ILE A 12 -17.68 -14.78 -4.56
N ILE A 13 -18.41 -14.64 -3.44
CA ILE A 13 -18.71 -13.34 -2.84
C ILE A 13 -17.43 -12.64 -2.36
N SER A 14 -16.48 -13.41 -1.79
CA SER A 14 -15.21 -12.85 -1.33
C SER A 14 -14.36 -12.25 -2.46
N PHE A 15 -14.38 -12.82 -3.67
CA PHE A 15 -13.65 -12.27 -4.82
C PHE A 15 -14.33 -11.02 -5.42
N GLY A 16 -15.67 -10.91 -5.35
CA GLY A 16 -16.41 -9.77 -5.89
C GLY A 16 -16.16 -8.46 -5.13
N ALA A 17 -15.96 -8.53 -3.81
CA ALA A 17 -15.79 -7.35 -2.95
C ALA A 17 -14.49 -6.56 -3.25
N TYR A 18 -13.42 -7.25 -3.69
CA TYR A 18 -12.13 -6.60 -3.99
C TYR A 18 -12.02 -6.04 -5.41
N ALA A 19 -13.02 -6.26 -6.28
CA ALA A 19 -13.00 -5.77 -7.67
C ALA A 19 -13.47 -4.31 -7.85
N GLN A 20 -13.86 -3.62 -6.77
CA GLN A 20 -14.75 -2.44 -6.86
C GLN A 20 -14.10 -1.05 -6.97
N LYS A 21 -12.79 -0.87 -7.18
CA LYS A 21 -12.25 0.51 -7.34
C LYS A 21 -12.49 1.13 -8.73
N ARG A 22 -12.89 0.35 -9.75
CA ARG A 22 -13.11 0.83 -11.14
C ARG A 22 -14.50 0.53 -11.71
N ASN A 23 -15.50 0.33 -10.84
CA ASN A 23 -16.85 -0.09 -11.26
C ASN A 23 -17.67 1.01 -11.98
N GLU A 24 -17.18 2.25 -12.02
CA GLU A 24 -17.86 3.39 -12.63
C GLU A 24 -17.75 3.40 -14.16
N PHE A 25 -16.70 2.81 -14.73
CA PHE A 25 -16.55 2.69 -16.19
C PHE A 25 -17.24 1.43 -16.72
N LYS A 26 -18.46 1.59 -17.24
CA LYS A 26 -19.19 0.52 -17.95
C LYS A 26 -19.47 0.92 -19.40
N GLY A 27 -19.51 -0.06 -20.29
CA GLY A 27 -19.91 0.13 -21.69
C GLY A 27 -18.90 0.92 -22.55
N PRO A 28 -19.34 1.85 -23.42
CA PRO A 28 -18.45 2.59 -24.33
C PRO A 28 -17.37 3.41 -23.62
N ALA A 29 -17.69 3.94 -22.44
CA ALA A 29 -16.76 4.70 -21.61
C ALA A 29 -15.55 3.84 -21.16
N TYR A 30 -15.76 2.54 -20.90
CA TYR A 30 -14.66 1.62 -20.59
C TYR A 30 -13.75 1.38 -21.79
N LYS A 31 -14.32 1.22 -22.98
CA LYS A 31 -13.55 0.97 -24.21
C LYS A 31 -12.77 2.20 -24.69
N ASN A 32 -13.28 3.40 -24.41
CA ASN A 32 -12.62 4.68 -24.73
C ASN A 32 -11.75 5.21 -23.58
N TYR A 33 -11.62 4.47 -22.48
CA TYR A 33 -10.75 4.85 -21.38
C TYR A 33 -9.30 4.81 -21.83
N LYS A 34 -8.55 5.86 -21.50
CA LYS A 34 -7.14 6.03 -21.86
C LYS A 34 -6.30 5.96 -20.58
N PRO A 35 -5.75 4.79 -20.22
CA PRO A 35 -5.01 4.61 -18.97
C PRO A 35 -3.85 5.60 -18.78
N TRP A 36 -3.26 6.09 -19.87
CA TRP A 36 -2.15 7.03 -19.85
C TRP A 36 -2.54 8.49 -19.58
N GLN A 37 -3.84 8.82 -19.57
CA GLN A 37 -4.35 10.16 -19.21
C GLN A 37 -4.87 10.23 -17.78
N HIS A 38 -4.87 9.11 -17.05
CA HIS A 38 -5.40 9.05 -15.70
C HIS A 38 -4.35 9.46 -14.68
N ASP A 39 -4.68 10.47 -13.89
CA ASP A 39 -3.86 10.88 -12.76
C ASP A 39 -3.94 9.83 -11.66
N VAL A 40 -2.81 9.18 -11.40
CA VAL A 40 -2.69 8.24 -10.29
C VAL A 40 -2.71 9.05 -8.99
N VAL A 41 -3.85 8.99 -8.28
CA VAL A 41 -3.98 9.58 -6.95
C VAL A 41 -3.10 8.79 -5.98
N PRO A 42 -2.25 9.47 -5.18
CA PRO A 42 -1.42 8.77 -4.23
C PRO A 42 -2.28 8.01 -3.23
N THR A 43 -1.95 6.75 -2.97
CA THR A 43 -2.64 5.95 -1.96
C THR A 43 -1.67 5.70 -0.81
N VAL A 44 -2.10 6.10 0.39
CA VAL A 44 -1.39 5.84 1.64
C VAL A 44 -1.53 4.36 1.97
N VAL A 45 -0.40 3.66 2.05
CA VAL A 45 -0.32 2.26 2.48
C VAL A 45 0.50 2.21 3.76
N TYR A 46 -0.05 1.62 4.81
CA TYR A 46 0.66 1.38 6.06
C TYR A 46 1.41 0.07 5.94
N THR A 47 2.72 0.09 6.19
CA THR A 47 3.53 -1.11 6.36
C THR A 47 4.04 -1.20 7.79
N ILE A 48 4.21 -2.40 8.30
CA ILE A 48 4.83 -2.63 9.61
C ILE A 48 6.31 -2.30 9.44
N ILE A 49 6.82 -1.34 10.22
CA ILE A 49 8.25 -1.05 10.32
C ILE A 49 8.91 -2.33 10.80
N GLU A 50 9.97 -2.74 10.10
CA GLU A 50 10.75 -3.93 10.44
C GLU A 50 10.92 -4.04 11.94
N LYS A 51 10.31 -5.08 12.51
CA LYS A 51 10.51 -5.44 13.90
C LYS A 51 12.00 -5.69 14.08
N GLU A 52 12.62 -5.00 15.02
CA GLU A 52 14.01 -5.27 15.40
C GLU A 52 14.15 -6.77 15.65
N SER A 53 14.85 -7.46 14.76
CA SER A 53 15.14 -8.88 14.91
C SER A 53 16.32 -9.00 15.87
N LEU A 54 16.05 -8.83 17.18
CA LEU A 54 17.04 -9.06 18.21
C LEU A 54 17.49 -10.52 18.13
N THR A 55 18.80 -10.75 18.09
CA THR A 55 19.38 -12.09 18.05
C THR A 55 20.40 -12.27 19.17
N GLY A 56 20.58 -13.51 19.63
CA GLY A 56 21.62 -13.84 20.60
C GLY A 56 21.37 -13.27 22.02
N PRO A 57 22.39 -12.69 22.68
CA PRO A 57 22.29 -12.22 24.07
C PRO A 57 21.26 -11.09 24.26
N GLU A 58 21.15 -10.20 23.28
CA GLU A 58 20.23 -9.05 23.33
C GLU A 58 18.77 -9.50 23.36
N TYR A 59 18.43 -10.56 22.61
CA TYR A 59 17.09 -11.17 22.67
C TYR A 59 16.77 -11.74 24.05
N LYS A 60 17.74 -12.39 24.69
CA LYS A 60 17.55 -13.02 26.02
C LYS A 60 17.45 -11.98 27.13
N ASN A 61 18.09 -10.83 26.96
CA ASN A 61 18.10 -9.73 27.93
C ASN A 61 16.93 -8.76 27.74
N GLN A 62 16.12 -8.93 26.69
CA GLN A 62 14.95 -8.10 26.44
C GLN A 62 13.86 -8.40 27.47
N LYS A 63 13.43 -7.36 28.19
CA LYS A 63 12.36 -7.47 29.18
C LYS A 63 10.99 -7.40 28.50
N VAL A 64 10.17 -8.42 28.71
CA VAL A 64 8.86 -8.56 28.03
C VAL A 64 7.90 -7.40 28.36
N TRP A 65 7.97 -6.82 29.56
CA TRP A 65 7.12 -5.69 29.98
C TRP A 65 7.56 -4.33 29.44
N GLU A 66 8.81 -4.20 28.98
CA GLU A 66 9.30 -3.00 28.29
C GLU A 66 8.98 -3.05 26.79
N ASN A 67 8.66 -4.24 26.27
CA ASN A 67 8.27 -4.46 24.89
C ASN A 67 6.82 -4.00 24.69
N LYS A 68 6.64 -2.69 24.49
CA LYS A 68 5.39 -2.19 23.92
C LYS A 68 5.33 -2.77 22.51
N ASN A 69 4.36 -3.64 22.22
CA ASN A 69 4.00 -4.05 20.86
C ASN A 69 3.44 -2.83 20.10
N ILE A 70 4.27 -1.83 19.91
CA ILE A 70 3.99 -0.72 19.02
C ILE A 70 4.38 -1.29 17.67
N GLU A 71 3.38 -1.82 16.97
CA GLU A 71 3.51 -1.97 15.53
C GLU A 71 3.68 -0.56 14.98
N ASP A 72 4.93 -0.11 14.88
CA ASP A 72 5.25 1.17 14.28
C ASP A 72 4.86 1.04 12.80
N TYR A 73 3.82 1.74 12.38
CA TYR A 73 3.40 1.76 10.99
C TYR A 73 4.18 2.83 10.24
N LYS A 74 4.88 2.44 9.18
CA LYS A 74 5.45 3.39 8.22
C LYS A 74 4.42 3.66 7.15
N VAL A 75 4.13 4.94 6.97
CA VAL A 75 3.39 5.42 5.82
C VAL A 75 4.27 5.27 4.58
N ILE A 76 3.81 4.48 3.62
CA ILE A 76 4.34 4.45 2.25
C ILE A 76 3.27 5.07 1.36
N SER A 77 3.55 6.25 0.82
CA SER A 77 2.72 6.87 -0.21
C SER A 77 3.12 6.31 -1.58
N ILE A 78 2.17 5.64 -2.24
CA ILE A 78 2.34 5.16 -3.63
C ILE A 78 1.81 6.26 -4.53
N GLY A 79 2.62 6.85 -5.40
CA GLY A 79 2.20 7.94 -6.32
C GLY A 79 2.81 9.33 -6.02
N THR A 80 3.86 9.39 -5.20
CA THR A 80 4.56 10.64 -4.83
C THR A 80 5.17 11.39 -6.02
N LYS A 81 5.55 12.66 -5.82
CA LYS A 81 6.26 13.48 -6.82
C LYS A 81 7.44 12.72 -7.45
N ARG A 82 8.22 12.00 -6.64
CA ARG A 82 9.32 11.14 -7.10
C ARG A 82 8.88 10.10 -8.13
N SER A 83 7.74 9.44 -7.90
CA SER A 83 7.22 8.40 -8.79
C SER A 83 6.81 8.91 -10.18
N LYS A 84 6.55 10.22 -10.31
CA LYS A 84 6.22 10.89 -11.57
C LYS A 84 7.46 11.31 -12.37
N LEU A 85 8.63 11.39 -11.73
CA LEU A 85 9.88 11.77 -12.39
C LEU A 85 10.40 10.63 -13.27
N LYS A 86 11.01 10.98 -14.40
CA LYS A 86 11.61 10.04 -15.35
C LYS A 86 13.03 10.47 -15.74
N GLY A 87 13.86 9.51 -16.14
CA GLY A 87 15.19 9.78 -16.71
C GLY A 87 16.17 10.44 -15.71
N PRO A 88 16.98 11.42 -16.15
CA PRO A 88 17.95 12.10 -15.30
C PRO A 88 17.32 12.79 -14.09
N ALA A 89 16.12 13.36 -14.25
CA ALA A 89 15.40 14.03 -13.16
C ALA A 89 15.06 13.04 -12.02
N TYR A 90 14.71 11.79 -12.34
CA TYR A 90 14.47 10.75 -11.33
C TYR A 90 15.75 10.39 -10.57
N LYS A 91 16.88 10.27 -11.28
CA LYS A 91 18.18 9.92 -10.67
C LYS A 91 18.74 11.05 -9.80
N ASN A 92 18.44 12.29 -10.17
CA ASN A 92 18.90 13.48 -9.47
C ASN A 92 17.93 13.94 -8.38
N TYR A 93 16.77 13.27 -8.20
CA TYR A 93 15.85 13.57 -7.12
C TYR A 93 16.50 13.25 -5.78
N LYS A 94 16.46 14.19 -4.84
CA LYS A 94 17.08 14.10 -3.51
C LYS A 94 15.98 13.95 -2.45
N PRO A 95 15.60 12.73 -2.04
CA PRO A 95 14.44 12.51 -1.17
C PRO A 95 14.53 13.23 0.17
N TRP A 96 15.75 13.40 0.71
CA TRP A 96 15.96 14.06 2.01
C TRP A 96 15.67 15.56 2.02
N LEU A 97 15.57 16.21 0.85
CA LEU A 97 15.18 17.63 0.75
C LEU A 97 13.66 17.82 0.74
N HIS A 98 12.90 16.77 0.41
CA HIS A 98 11.44 16.82 0.21
C HIS A 98 10.65 16.03 1.26
N LYS A 99 11.31 15.63 2.36
CA LYS A 99 10.72 14.76 3.39
C LYS A 99 9.43 15.34 3.98
N ASN A 100 9.37 16.66 4.20
CA ASN A 100 8.20 17.32 4.77
C ASN A 100 7.09 17.61 3.75
N GLU A 101 7.41 17.62 2.44
CA GLU A 101 6.44 17.90 1.37
C GLU A 101 5.70 16.64 0.91
N GLU A 102 6.33 15.46 1.03
CA GLU A 102 5.69 14.17 0.74
C GLU A 102 4.62 13.82 1.80
N ASP A 103 4.77 14.28 3.04
CA ASP A 103 3.81 14.09 4.12
C ASP A 103 2.57 15.00 4.02
N GLN A 104 2.66 16.14 3.31
CA GLN A 104 1.56 17.11 3.13
C GLN A 104 0.69 16.85 1.89
N ASP A 105 1.23 16.19 0.87
CA ASP A 105 0.49 15.78 -0.34
C ASP A 105 -0.11 14.37 -0.22
N SER A 106 -0.08 13.78 0.99
CA SER A 106 -0.60 12.44 1.36
C SER A 106 -2.02 12.47 1.89
#